data_AF-A0A534VYB0-F1
#
_entry.id   AF-A0A534VYB0-F1
#
_cell.length_a   1.000
_cell.length_b   1.000
_cell.length_c   1.000
_cell.angle_alpha   90.00
_cell.angle_beta   90.00
_cell.angle_gamma   90.00
#
_symmetry.space_group_name_H-M   'P 1'
#
loop_
_entity.id
_entity.type
_entity.pdbx_description
1 polymer ?
#
loop_
_entity_poly.entity_id
_entity_poly.type
_entity_poly.pdbx_seq_one_letter_code
_entity_poly.pdbx_strand_id
1 'polypeptide(L)'
;MRINKERLTVTVDPDLVQAGSDAVAAGRAESLSAWVNLALAERVAKERRLRAMGEAIAAYEAEFGPITADELAAQQRADRGSARVVRSAAPIVTKTRRARRRGAS
;
A
#
# COMPACT_ATOMS: atom_id res chain seq x y z
N MET A 1 -24.36 -20.27 10.61
CA MET A 1 -24.40 -19.05 11.44
C MET A 1 -24.61 -17.87 10.52
N ARG A 2 -25.81 -17.24 10.50
CA ARG A 2 -26.05 -16.09 9.62
C ARG A 2 -25.26 -14.91 10.17
N ILE A 3 -24.33 -14.37 9.38
CA ILE A 3 -23.63 -13.13 9.70
C ILE A 3 -24.67 -12.02 9.49
N ASN A 4 -25.41 -11.70 10.55
CA ASN A 4 -26.41 -10.64 10.49
C ASN A 4 -25.67 -9.31 10.52
N LYS A 5 -25.78 -8.53 9.43
CA LYS A 5 -25.28 -7.16 9.36
C LYS A 5 -26.24 -6.25 10.14
N GLU A 6 -25.69 -5.39 10.99
CA GLU A 6 -26.47 -4.38 11.73
C GLU A 6 -26.66 -3.12 10.86
N ARG A 7 -27.84 -2.49 10.95
CA ARG A 7 -28.13 -1.26 10.21
C ARG A 7 -27.66 -0.05 11.00
N LEU A 8 -26.88 0.80 10.36
CA LEU A 8 -26.35 2.04 10.91
C LEU A 8 -26.74 3.21 9.99
N THR A 9 -27.27 4.29 10.56
CA THR A 9 -27.51 5.56 9.85
C THR A 9 -26.43 6.55 10.26
N VAL A 10 -25.74 7.12 9.28
CA VAL A 10 -24.64 8.09 9.48
C VAL A 10 -24.73 9.21 8.45
N THR A 11 -24.31 10.40 8.85
CA THR A 11 -24.04 11.51 7.93
C THR A 11 -22.62 11.34 7.39
N VAL A 12 -22.46 11.46 6.08
CA VAL A 12 -21.18 11.24 5.39
C VAL A 12 -20.97 12.41 4.43
N ASP A 13 -19.71 12.83 4.25
CA ASP A 13 -19.35 13.90 3.33
C ASP A 13 -19.80 13.55 1.89
N PRO A 14 -20.31 14.53 1.12
CA PRO A 14 -20.91 14.29 -0.19
C PRO A 14 -19.91 13.66 -1.18
N ASP A 15 -18.66 14.04 -1.09
CA ASP A 15 -17.53 13.55 -1.87
C ASP A 15 -17.21 12.07 -1.57
N LEU A 16 -17.43 11.60 -0.33
CA LEU A 16 -17.32 10.18 0.00
C LEU A 16 -18.50 9.38 -0.57
N VAL A 17 -19.71 9.95 -0.55
CA VAL A 17 -20.88 9.34 -1.18
C VAL A 17 -20.67 9.19 -2.69
N GLN A 18 -20.10 10.21 -3.33
CA GLN A 18 -19.78 10.18 -4.76
C GLN A 18 -18.72 9.10 -5.06
N ALA A 19 -17.62 9.07 -4.30
CA ALA A 19 -16.56 8.07 -4.49
C ALA A 19 -17.08 6.62 -4.33
N GLY A 20 -17.97 6.40 -3.35
CA GLY A 20 -18.62 5.11 -3.16
C GLY A 20 -19.55 4.74 -4.32
N SER A 21 -20.34 5.71 -4.81
CA SER A 21 -21.21 5.53 -5.97
C SER A 21 -20.41 5.18 -7.23
N ASP A 22 -19.29 5.87 -7.46
CA ASP A 22 -18.38 5.61 -8.59
C ASP A 22 -17.74 4.22 -8.49
N ALA A 23 -17.39 3.77 -7.27
CA ALA A 23 -16.87 2.43 -7.04
C ALA A 23 -17.89 1.34 -7.37
N VAL A 24 -19.17 1.57 -7.04
CA VAL A 24 -20.26 0.65 -7.40
C VAL A 24 -20.50 0.65 -8.92
N ALA A 25 -20.56 1.83 -9.54
CA ALA A 25 -20.72 1.95 -10.99
C ALA A 25 -19.58 1.28 -11.77
N ALA A 26 -18.36 1.34 -11.24
CA ALA A 26 -17.19 0.66 -11.80
C ALA A 26 -17.11 -0.85 -11.47
N GLY A 27 -18.09 -1.41 -10.76
CA GLY A 27 -18.12 -2.82 -10.37
C GLY A 27 -17.08 -3.23 -9.33
N ARG A 28 -16.43 -2.27 -8.65
CA ARG A 28 -15.47 -2.53 -7.57
C ARG A 28 -16.14 -2.90 -6.25
N ALA A 29 -17.43 -2.58 -6.12
CA ALA A 29 -18.25 -2.97 -4.98
C ALA A 29 -19.69 -3.27 -5.43
N GLU A 30 -20.34 -4.23 -4.79
CA GLU A 30 -21.71 -4.65 -5.13
C GLU A 30 -22.78 -3.64 -4.68
N SER A 31 -22.47 -2.81 -3.69
CA SER A 31 -23.34 -1.74 -3.20
C SER A 31 -22.55 -0.74 -2.36
N LEU A 32 -23.15 0.40 -2.06
CA LEU A 32 -22.55 1.40 -1.16
C LEU A 32 -22.28 0.82 0.23
N SER A 33 -23.21 0.00 0.74
CA SER A 33 -23.02 -0.70 2.02
C SER A 33 -21.84 -1.67 2.02
N ALA A 34 -21.62 -2.37 0.90
CA ALA A 34 -20.48 -3.27 0.75
C ALA A 34 -19.16 -2.49 0.69
N TRP A 35 -19.14 -1.36 -0.02
CA TRP A 35 -18.00 -0.46 -0.08
C TRP A 35 -17.64 0.14 1.28
N VAL A 36 -18.63 0.66 2.02
CA VAL A 36 -18.43 1.18 3.39
C VAL A 36 -17.92 0.08 4.32
N ASN A 37 -18.52 -1.11 4.28
CA ASN A 37 -18.10 -2.22 5.10
C ASN A 37 -16.64 -2.64 4.81
N LEU A 38 -16.23 -2.66 3.55
CA LEU A 38 -14.85 -2.94 3.16
C LEU A 38 -13.89 -1.89 3.73
N ALA A 39 -14.19 -0.60 3.55
CA ALA A 39 -13.35 0.50 4.06
C ALA A 39 -13.19 0.45 5.60
N LEU A 40 -14.27 0.13 6.32
CA LEU A 40 -14.23 -0.03 7.78
C LEU A 40 -13.40 -1.27 8.19
N ALA A 41 -13.55 -2.39 7.48
CA ALA A 41 -12.76 -3.59 7.74
C ALA A 41 -11.26 -3.34 7.54
N GLU A 42 -10.88 -2.65 6.46
CA GLU A 42 -9.49 -2.26 6.18
C GLU A 42 -8.95 -1.31 7.26
N ARG A 43 -9.75 -0.34 7.70
CA ARG A 43 -9.37 0.57 8.79
C ARG A 43 -9.10 -0.19 10.09
N VAL A 44 -10.01 -1.08 10.48
CA VAL A 44 -9.86 -1.89 11.70
C VAL A 44 -8.62 -2.79 11.61
N ALA A 45 -8.37 -3.41 10.46
CA ALA A 45 -7.18 -4.24 10.26
C ALA A 45 -5.90 -3.41 10.40
N LYS A 46 -5.85 -2.22 9.80
CA LYS A 46 -4.71 -1.30 9.92
C LYS A 46 -4.48 -0.87 11.36
N GLU A 47 -5.53 -0.49 12.09
CA GLU A 47 -5.42 -0.07 13.49
C GLU A 47 -4.94 -1.21 14.40
N ARG A 48 -5.47 -2.43 14.21
CA ARG A 48 -5.00 -3.61 14.95
C ARG A 48 -3.53 -3.88 14.70
N ARG A 49 -3.09 -3.79 13.45
CA ARG A 49 -1.67 -3.98 13.10
C ARG A 49 -0.79 -2.93 13.75
N LEU A 50 -1.18 -1.66 13.70
CA LEU A 50 -0.41 -0.57 14.32
C LEU A 50 -0.33 -0.73 15.84
N ARG A 51 -1.42 -1.13 16.48
CA ARG A 51 -1.42 -1.42 17.92
C ARG A 51 -0.47 -2.57 18.26
N ALA A 52 -0.55 -3.69 17.54
CA ALA A 52 0.33 -4.84 17.75
C ALA A 52 1.81 -4.49 17.53
N MET A 53 2.12 -3.64 16.54
CA MET A 53 3.49 -3.14 16.35
C MET A 53 3.96 -2.28 17.52
N GLY A 54 3.10 -1.40 18.05
CA GLY A 54 3.40 -0.59 19.24
C GLY A 54 3.63 -1.45 20.48
N GLU A 55 2.79 -2.47 20.70
CA GLU A 55 2.96 -3.43 21.80
C GLU A 55 4.28 -4.22 21.69
N ALA A 56 4.64 -4.65 20.48
CA ALA A 56 5.90 -5.33 20.23
C ALA A 56 7.13 -4.44 20.50
N ILE A 57 7.08 -3.17 20.09
CA ILE A 57 8.14 -2.19 20.38
C ILE A 57 8.25 -1.97 21.89
N ALA A 58 7.13 -1.74 22.58
CA ALA A 58 7.13 -1.53 24.01
C ALA A 58 7.67 -2.73 24.79
N ALA A 59 7.35 -3.96 24.36
CA ALA A 59 7.89 -5.17 24.97
C ALA A 59 9.41 -5.28 24.78
N TYR A 60 9.91 -4.96 23.58
CA TYR A 60 11.34 -4.92 23.31
C TYR A 60 12.04 -3.85 24.16
N GLU A 61 11.49 -2.64 24.24
CA GLU A 61 12.10 -1.55 25.01
C GLU A 61 12.11 -1.82 26.51
N ALA A 62 11.13 -2.56 27.01
CA ALA A 62 11.11 -3.01 28.40
C ALA A 62 12.22 -4.02 28.71
N GLU A 63 12.62 -4.85 27.74
CA GLU A 63 13.67 -5.87 27.90
C GLU A 63 15.08 -5.31 27.64
N PHE A 64 15.23 -4.46 26.62
CA PHE A 64 16.53 -4.02 26.10
C PHE A 64 16.83 -2.53 26.31
N GLY A 65 15.87 -1.76 26.81
CA GLY A 65 15.96 -0.29 26.88
C GLY A 65 15.39 0.40 25.64
N PRO A 66 15.20 1.73 25.71
CA PRO A 66 14.53 2.49 24.65
C PRO A 66 15.32 2.48 23.35
N ILE A 67 14.62 2.38 22.21
CA ILE A 67 15.25 2.53 20.90
C ILE A 67 15.45 4.01 20.63
N THR A 68 16.70 4.49 20.63
CA THR A 68 16.98 5.91 20.44
C THR A 68 17.10 6.31 18.97
N ALA A 69 16.88 7.59 18.69
CA ALA A 69 17.04 8.14 17.33
C ALA A 69 18.49 8.02 16.81
N ASP A 70 19.47 8.17 17.71
CA ASP A 70 20.89 8.07 17.37
C ASP A 70 21.29 6.64 17.00
N GLU A 71 20.79 5.65 17.74
CA GLU A 71 20.97 4.23 17.42
C GLU A 71 20.32 3.89 16.07
N LEU A 72 19.11 4.38 15.82
CA LEU A 72 18.43 4.15 14.54
C LEU A 72 19.19 4.77 13.37
N ALA A 73 19.76 5.96 13.55
CA ALA A 73 20.59 6.63 12.54
C ALA A 73 21.95 5.94 12.33
N ALA A 74 22.54 5.38 13.40
CA ALA A 74 23.74 4.56 13.30
C ALA A 74 23.45 3.26 12.52
N GLN A 75 22.36 2.58 12.84
CA GLN A 75 21.93 1.37 12.15
C GLN A 75 21.65 1.63 10.67
N GLN A 76 20.91 2.69 10.33
CA GLN A 76 20.62 3.03 8.94
C GLN A 76 21.89 3.34 8.12
N ARG A 77 22.95 3.86 8.76
CA ARG A 77 24.25 4.05 8.10
C ARG A 77 24.95 2.71 7.88
N ALA A 78 24.94 1.83 8.86
CA ALA A 78 25.51 0.48 8.75
C ALA A 78 24.80 -0.36 7.66
N ASP A 79 23.47 -0.31 7.61
CA ASP A 79 22.66 -1.02 6.62
C ASP A 79 22.96 -0.52 5.19
N ARG A 80 23.12 0.79 5.01
CA ARG A 80 23.54 1.36 3.72
C ARG A 80 24.97 0.95 3.33
N GLY A 81 25.87 0.86 4.30
CA GLY A 81 27.25 0.39 4.07
C GLY A 81 27.33 -1.08 3.69
N SER A 82 26.40 -1.90 4.17
CA SER A 82 26.35 -3.35 3.89
C SER A 82 25.47 -3.72 2.69
N ALA A 83 24.71 -2.77 2.13
CA ALA A 83 23.81 -3.02 1.02
C ALA A 83 24.56 -3.41 -0.27
N ARG A 84 24.25 -4.60 -0.81
CA ARG A 84 24.77 -5.07 -2.10
C ARG A 84 23.97 -4.44 -3.25
N VAL A 85 24.59 -3.57 -4.04
CA VAL A 85 23.96 -2.95 -5.21
C VAL A 85 23.72 -4.00 -6.30
N VAL A 86 22.45 -4.31 -6.56
CA VAL A 86 22.05 -5.11 -7.73
C VAL A 86 21.74 -4.16 -8.88
N ARG A 87 22.64 -4.09 -9.86
CA ARG A 87 22.38 -3.35 -11.10
C ARG A 87 21.47 -4.23 -11.97
N SER A 88 20.22 -3.81 -12.21
CA SER A 88 19.40 -4.43 -13.25
C SER A 88 20.08 -4.21 -14.60
N ALA A 89 20.24 -5.28 -15.38
CA ALA A 89 20.85 -5.23 -16.70
C ALA A 89 20.11 -4.20 -17.58
N ALA A 90 20.86 -3.34 -18.25
CA ALA A 90 20.32 -2.26 -19.06
C ALA A 90 19.34 -2.78 -20.14
N PRO A 91 18.30 -2.00 -20.50
CA PRO A 91 17.35 -2.39 -21.54
C PRO A 91 18.09 -2.53 -22.89
N ILE A 92 17.83 -3.64 -23.58
CA ILE A 92 18.37 -3.97 -24.90
C ILE A 92 17.85 -2.93 -25.90
N VAL A 93 18.74 -2.10 -26.45
CA VAL A 93 18.40 -1.15 -27.52
C VAL A 93 18.36 -1.91 -28.86
N THR A 94 17.16 -2.28 -29.33
CA THR A 94 16.96 -2.85 -30.67
C THR A 94 17.10 -1.76 -31.73
N LYS A 95 18.21 -1.82 -32.49
CA LYS A 95 18.48 -0.92 -33.61
C LYS A 95 17.63 -1.33 -34.83
N THR A 96 16.57 -0.57 -35.12
CA THR A 96 15.72 -0.76 -36.30
C THR A 96 16.51 -0.50 -37.59
N ARG A 97 16.59 -1.52 -38.46
CA ARG A 97 17.29 -1.44 -39.74
C ARG A 97 16.38 -0.76 -40.77
N ARG A 98 16.65 0.52 -41.05
CA ARG A 98 15.90 1.37 -41.99
C ARG A 98 16.00 0.82 -43.42
N ALA A 99 14.84 0.58 -44.03
CA ALA A 99 14.68 0.08 -45.40
C ALA A 99 15.35 1.00 -46.44
N ARG A 100 16.25 0.43 -47.25
CA ARG A 100 16.68 1.06 -48.52
C ARG A 100 15.65 0.72 -49.60
N ARG A 101 14.73 1.65 -49.85
CA ARG A 101 14.03 1.75 -51.14
C ARG A 101 15.08 2.11 -52.20
N ARG A 102 15.41 1.16 -53.07
CA ARG A 102 15.98 1.46 -54.40
C ARG A 102 14.79 1.55 -55.35
N GLY A 103 14.55 2.73 -55.90
CA GLY A 103 13.71 2.88 -57.08
C GLY A 103 14.46 2.42 -58.33
N ALA A 104 13.69 2.01 -59.34
CA ALA A 104 13.93 2.30 -60.76
C ALA A 104 12.85 1.60 -61.60
N SER A 105 11.90 2.38 -62.11
CA SER A 105 11.38 2.30 -63.48
C SER A 105 10.89 3.69 -63.84
#